data_AF-A0A9W6C1S7-F1
#
_entry.id   AF-A0A9W6C1S7-F1
#
_cell.length_a   1.000
_cell.length_b   1.000
_cell.length_c   1.000
_cell.angle_alpha   90.00
_cell.angle_beta   90.00
_cell.angle_gamma   90.00
#
_symmetry.space_group_name_H-M   'P 1'
#
loop_
_entity.id
_entity.type
_entity.pdbx_description
1 polymer ?
#
loop_
_entity_poly.entity_id
_entity_poly.type
_entity_poly.pdbx_seq_one_letter_code
_entity_poly.pdbx_strand_id
1 'polypeptide(L)'
;MASYLARHSTCVARKLCVSWPDIAVKIILLGIFYLEASESLRLAKLFGSRGHLLGPSHLARPPSLGHIGEFVPNDPTATPSFLIIGAPKGGTTDLFSQLTDASVNSGPERPDPPLLSGVKKEIALLHVPELSPASFTPNAHVFRDYLALLRHPCANASSGSRMRECLTGPGSGASAYTLDATPGYYYAPGVPLLLRGFSPNSKAVLMLREPIDRLEALYHHWVVQDHMWPNTTLDELATAFFGHLDSNHDAAAALRRLASCPATAAAATAAATAAAAPTAGGSSRSLNNHATIPAASGLASGGGGPQLLRCQADSWRDLDALGLLENHDYRLFLSGMYGYALAAWRLHYFTPGRLLVVDSHAYFRDREAVMEKVISFLYGRGMTPAERALARHARPVNVKNRYNSSSSSSSSSSAAAGGGDGGGGGGGSAGFPGATAPPVSPPGPKQPAWMMSPANREELQRLYDTHVRPGLRRTLEELREEGAWIVGFDGQPWPWAAEATTGSK
;
A
#
# COMPACT_ATOMS: atom_id res chain seq x y z
N MET A 1 12.18 7.59 28.63
CA MET A 1 11.90 6.19 28.26
C MET A 1 12.91 5.21 28.88
N ALA A 2 14.22 5.40 28.70
CA ALA A 2 15.25 4.55 29.33
C ALA A 2 15.19 4.51 30.88
N SER A 3 14.74 5.58 31.54
CA SER A 3 14.67 5.65 33.01
C SER A 3 13.42 5.01 33.64
N TYR A 4 12.42 4.62 32.83
CA TYR A 4 11.18 3.99 33.29
C TYR A 4 11.31 2.45 33.32
N LEU A 5 12.08 1.89 32.38
CA LEU A 5 12.35 0.45 32.30
C LEU A 5 13.33 -0.06 33.39
N ALA A 6 14.08 0.83 34.03
CA ALA A 6 15.06 0.48 35.06
C ALA A 6 14.45 0.23 36.46
N ARG A 7 13.18 0.60 36.72
CA ARG A 7 12.58 0.53 38.06
C ARG A 7 11.62 -0.64 38.30
N HIS A 8 11.28 -1.41 37.28
CA HIS A 8 10.28 -2.49 37.38
C HIS A 8 10.79 -3.91 37.07
N SER A 9 12.10 -4.10 36.97
CA SER A 9 12.72 -5.38 36.54
C SER A 9 13.42 -6.18 37.64
N THR A 10 13.21 -5.87 38.92
CA THR A 10 13.86 -6.58 40.05
C THR A 10 12.89 -7.39 40.90
N CYS A 11 12.42 -8.51 40.36
CA CYS A 11 12.21 -9.75 41.11
C CYS A 11 11.92 -10.85 40.08
N VAL A 12 12.42 -12.08 40.28
CA VAL A 12 12.26 -13.28 39.41
C VAL A 12 13.31 -13.50 38.30
N ALA A 13 13.88 -12.47 37.66
CA ALA A 13 14.72 -12.68 36.46
C ALA A 13 16.21 -13.05 36.69
N ARG A 14 16.62 -13.49 37.89
CA ARG A 14 18.06 -13.71 38.20
C ARG A 14 18.58 -15.15 38.02
N LYS A 15 17.73 -16.13 37.71
CA LYS A 15 18.16 -17.53 37.49
C LYS A 15 18.01 -18.07 36.07
N LEU A 16 17.33 -17.37 35.16
CA LEU A 16 17.08 -17.84 33.79
C LEU A 16 17.90 -17.12 32.71
N CYS A 17 18.55 -15.99 33.01
CA CYS A 17 19.19 -15.15 31.99
C CYS A 17 20.66 -15.47 31.68
N VAL A 18 21.25 -16.54 32.23
CA VAL A 18 22.70 -16.81 32.04
C VAL A 18 23.00 -17.78 30.90
N SER A 19 22.03 -18.50 30.34
CA SER A 19 22.33 -19.58 29.39
C SER A 19 21.74 -19.49 27.98
N TRP A 20 20.77 -18.60 27.68
CA TRP A 20 20.12 -18.60 26.35
C TRP A 20 19.61 -17.21 25.89
N PRO A 21 20.49 -16.23 25.60
CA PRO A 21 20.06 -14.90 25.15
C PRO A 21 19.25 -14.93 23.84
N ASP A 22 19.57 -15.84 22.91
CA ASP A 22 18.86 -15.94 21.62
C ASP A 22 17.44 -16.50 21.72
N ILE A 23 17.16 -17.37 22.71
CA ILE A 23 15.83 -17.92 22.91
C ILE A 23 14.92 -16.90 23.58
N ALA A 24 15.44 -16.13 24.55
CA ALA A 24 14.66 -15.09 25.22
C ALA A 24 14.22 -13.98 24.26
N VAL A 25 15.10 -13.53 23.35
CA VAL A 25 14.75 -12.54 22.31
C VAL A 25 13.74 -13.13 21.32
N LYS A 26 13.91 -14.38 20.89
CA LYS A 26 12.94 -15.06 20.01
C LYS A 26 11.58 -15.22 20.67
N ILE A 27 11.50 -15.59 21.95
CA ILE A 27 10.25 -15.72 22.71
C ILE A 27 9.59 -14.37 22.96
N ILE A 28 10.36 -13.31 23.21
CA ILE A 28 9.80 -11.95 23.39
C ILE A 28 9.26 -11.41 22.08
N LEU A 29 9.97 -11.62 20.95
CA LEU A 29 9.47 -11.24 19.63
C LEU A 29 8.24 -12.09 19.27
N LEU A 30 8.30 -13.42 19.38
CA LEU A 30 7.13 -14.29 19.18
C LEU A 30 5.96 -13.91 20.10
N GLY A 31 6.21 -13.52 21.36
CA GLY A 31 5.17 -13.14 22.32
C GLY A 31 4.51 -11.80 22.01
N ILE A 32 5.29 -10.80 21.57
CA ILE A 32 4.76 -9.50 21.12
C ILE A 32 3.93 -9.68 19.84
N PHE A 33 4.37 -10.54 18.92
CA PHE A 33 3.66 -10.80 17.66
C PHE A 33 2.45 -11.75 17.79
N TYR A 34 2.47 -12.72 18.71
CA TYR A 34 1.33 -13.60 18.98
C TYR A 34 0.19 -12.86 19.70
N LEU A 35 0.52 -11.83 20.49
CA LEU A 35 -0.47 -10.90 21.05
C LEU A 35 -1.14 -10.04 19.95
N GLU A 36 -0.39 -9.63 18.91
CA GLU A 36 -0.90 -8.85 17.77
C GLU A 36 -1.94 -9.63 16.93
N ALA A 37 -1.70 -10.93 16.68
CA ALA A 37 -2.63 -11.80 15.95
C ALA A 37 -3.87 -12.19 16.78
N SER A 38 -3.69 -12.53 18.06
CA SER A 38 -4.81 -12.98 18.92
C SER A 38 -5.78 -11.86 19.31
N GLU A 39 -5.32 -10.61 19.44
CA GLU A 39 -6.19 -9.47 19.78
C GLU A 39 -6.90 -8.86 18.56
N SER A 40 -6.29 -8.93 17.37
CA SER A 40 -6.98 -8.63 16.11
C SER A 40 -8.22 -9.53 15.92
N LEU A 41 -8.12 -10.80 16.34
CA LEU A 41 -9.24 -11.74 16.37
C LEU A 41 -10.29 -11.38 17.43
N ARG A 42 -9.89 -10.84 18.58
CA ARG A 42 -10.82 -10.34 19.61
C ARG A 42 -11.58 -9.12 19.14
N LEU A 43 -10.94 -8.18 18.45
CA LEU A 43 -11.60 -7.02 17.86
C LEU A 43 -12.50 -7.44 16.69
N ALA A 44 -12.02 -8.27 15.77
CA ALA A 44 -12.84 -8.80 14.67
C ALA A 44 -14.06 -9.60 15.19
N LYS A 45 -13.89 -10.41 16.25
CA LYS A 45 -15.00 -11.10 16.93
C LYS A 45 -15.88 -10.15 17.75
N LEU A 46 -15.35 -9.12 18.40
CA LEU A 46 -16.15 -8.09 19.10
C LEU A 46 -17.02 -7.29 18.12
N PHE A 47 -16.51 -7.02 16.92
CA PHE A 47 -17.26 -6.37 15.83
C PHE A 47 -18.16 -7.34 15.05
N GLY A 48 -17.90 -8.65 15.07
CA GLY A 48 -18.69 -9.69 14.39
C GLY A 48 -19.77 -10.36 15.24
N SER A 49 -19.58 -10.47 16.55
CA SER A 49 -20.50 -11.19 17.48
C SER A 49 -21.51 -10.29 18.19
N ARG A 50 -21.31 -8.97 18.19
CA ARG A 50 -22.32 -8.00 18.64
C ARG A 50 -23.14 -7.50 17.45
N GLY A 51 -23.98 -8.38 16.92
CA GLY A 51 -25.11 -8.03 16.04
C GLY A 51 -26.24 -7.25 16.76
N HIS A 52 -26.00 -6.72 17.96
CA HIS A 52 -26.86 -5.71 18.57
C HIS A 52 -26.37 -4.32 18.16
N LEU A 53 -26.95 -3.87 17.06
CA LEU A 53 -27.17 -2.49 16.65
C LEU A 53 -26.81 -1.44 17.73
N LEU A 54 -25.59 -0.90 17.66
CA LEU A 54 -25.50 0.55 17.70
C LEU A 54 -26.23 1.00 16.43
N GLY A 55 -27.51 1.37 16.59
CA GLY A 55 -28.28 1.91 15.48
C GLY A 55 -27.49 3.06 14.82
N PRO A 56 -27.69 3.30 13.51
CA PRO A 56 -27.01 4.37 12.77
C PRO A 56 -27.15 5.77 13.38
N SER A 57 -27.94 5.92 14.45
CA SER A 57 -28.19 7.13 15.24
C SER A 57 -27.01 7.61 16.09
N HIS A 58 -25.97 6.81 16.37
CA HIS A 58 -24.84 7.20 17.24
C HIS A 58 -23.51 7.46 16.54
N LEU A 59 -23.39 7.10 15.26
CA LEU A 59 -22.36 7.72 14.42
C LEU A 59 -22.91 9.10 14.08
N ALA A 60 -22.41 10.12 14.79
CA ALA A 60 -22.67 11.52 14.46
C ALA A 60 -22.65 11.64 12.93
N ARG A 61 -23.78 12.11 12.36
CA ARG A 61 -23.90 12.37 10.93
C ARG A 61 -22.61 13.07 10.53
N PRO A 62 -21.81 12.53 9.58
CA PRO A 62 -20.58 13.19 9.18
C PRO A 62 -20.95 14.65 8.91
N PRO A 63 -20.19 15.61 9.47
CA PRO A 63 -20.51 17.02 9.29
C PRO A 63 -20.84 17.21 7.82
N SER A 64 -22.03 17.77 7.54
CA SER A 64 -22.49 18.00 6.16
C SER A 64 -21.30 18.49 5.36
N LEU A 65 -21.01 17.85 4.22
CA LEU A 65 -19.92 18.17 3.28
C LEU A 65 -20.08 19.63 2.78
N GLY A 66 -19.92 20.58 3.69
CA GLY A 66 -20.16 21.99 3.52
C GLY A 66 -18.94 22.55 2.85
N HIS A 67 -18.99 22.60 1.52
CA HIS A 67 -17.87 22.88 0.63
C HIS A 67 -16.67 21.94 0.87
N ILE A 68 -16.15 21.36 -0.20
CA ILE A 68 -14.77 20.86 -0.16
C ILE A 68 -13.92 22.12 0.01
N GLY A 69 -13.71 22.52 1.26
CA GLY A 69 -13.01 23.73 1.62
C GLY A 69 -11.62 23.70 1.00
N GLU A 70 -11.15 24.88 0.61
CA GLU A 70 -9.77 25.09 0.19
C GLU A 70 -8.84 24.37 1.18
N PHE A 71 -7.92 23.56 0.68
CA PHE A 71 -7.01 22.81 1.54
C PHE A 71 -6.02 23.78 2.18
N VAL A 72 -6.25 24.09 3.45
CA VAL A 72 -5.41 25.01 4.20
C VAL A 72 -4.25 24.25 4.86
N PRO A 73 -2.99 24.75 4.76
CA PRO A 73 -1.88 24.23 5.55
C PRO A 73 -2.21 24.17 7.04
N ASN A 74 -1.87 23.05 7.70
CA ASN A 74 -2.17 22.76 9.12
C ASN A 74 -3.64 22.95 9.52
N ASP A 75 -4.57 22.68 8.62
CA ASP A 75 -5.95 22.39 9.03
C ASP A 75 -5.91 21.34 10.16
N PRO A 76 -6.53 21.58 11.33
CA PRO A 76 -6.58 20.62 12.43
C PRO A 76 -7.15 19.27 12.01
N THR A 77 -7.96 19.25 10.95
CA THR A 77 -8.55 18.06 10.35
C THR A 77 -7.70 17.48 9.21
N ALA A 78 -6.53 18.06 8.91
CA ALA A 78 -5.51 17.56 7.99
C ALA A 78 -4.13 17.60 8.66
N THR A 79 -4.00 16.91 9.80
CA THR A 79 -2.72 16.70 10.49
C THR A 79 -2.39 15.19 10.55
N PRO A 80 -1.43 14.68 9.76
CA PRO A 80 -0.55 15.43 8.88
C PRO A 80 -1.29 15.97 7.65
N SER A 81 -0.74 17.01 7.02
CA SER A 81 -1.33 17.59 5.81
C SER A 81 -1.27 16.59 4.65
N PHE A 82 -0.16 15.87 4.54
CA PHE A 82 0.09 14.87 3.52
C PHE A 82 0.43 13.51 4.14
N LEU A 83 -0.03 12.46 3.48
CA LEU A 83 0.27 11.07 3.81
C LEU A 83 0.89 10.39 2.59
N ILE A 84 2.00 9.67 2.76
CA ILE A 84 2.48 8.66 1.79
C ILE A 84 2.25 7.30 2.43
N ILE A 85 1.14 6.65 2.08
CA ILE A 85 0.59 5.52 2.83
C ILE A 85 1.12 4.16 2.37
N GLY A 86 1.77 4.09 1.21
CA GLY A 86 2.22 2.82 0.66
C GLY A 86 2.47 2.88 -0.84
N ALA A 87 2.67 1.74 -1.50
CA ALA A 87 3.00 0.44 -0.90
C ALA A 87 4.51 0.35 -0.61
N PRO A 88 4.95 -0.51 0.34
CA PRO A 88 6.36 -0.81 0.54
C PRO A 88 6.96 -1.28 -0.78
N LYS A 89 8.18 -0.79 -1.06
CA LYS A 89 8.90 -1.03 -2.33
C LYS A 89 8.22 -0.47 -3.59
N GLY A 90 7.19 0.37 -3.43
CA GLY A 90 6.59 1.16 -4.50
C GLY A 90 7.32 2.46 -4.84
N GLY A 91 8.45 2.78 -4.19
CA GLY A 91 9.17 4.05 -4.40
C GLY A 91 8.85 5.16 -3.40
N THR A 92 8.13 4.86 -2.33
CA THR A 92 7.75 5.84 -1.28
C THR A 92 8.92 6.58 -0.64
N THR A 93 10.10 5.95 -0.50
CA THR A 93 11.31 6.64 -0.03
C THR A 93 11.77 7.71 -1.01
N ASP A 94 11.76 7.41 -2.31
CA ASP A 94 12.21 8.34 -3.35
C ASP A 94 11.28 9.54 -3.43
N LEU A 95 9.96 9.29 -3.39
CA LEU A 95 8.94 10.33 -3.34
C LEU A 95 9.09 11.21 -2.09
N PHE A 96 9.26 10.59 -0.91
CA PHE A 96 9.49 11.32 0.34
C PHE A 96 10.74 12.21 0.23
N SER A 97 11.84 11.68 -0.28
CA SER A 97 13.09 12.43 -0.46
C SER A 97 12.92 13.61 -1.41
N GLN A 98 12.19 13.48 -2.51
CA GLN A 98 11.93 14.61 -3.41
C GLN A 98 11.09 15.71 -2.75
N LEU A 99 10.04 15.34 -2.02
CA LEU A 99 9.18 16.31 -1.34
C LEU A 99 9.91 17.04 -0.21
N THR A 100 10.84 16.37 0.46
CA THR A 100 11.57 16.89 1.63
C THR A 100 12.98 17.40 1.31
N ASP A 101 13.36 17.44 0.04
CA ASP A 101 14.68 17.94 -0.37
C ASP A 101 14.86 19.39 0.07
N ALA A 102 15.90 19.66 0.86
CA ALA A 102 16.10 20.97 1.47
C ALA A 102 16.31 22.09 0.44
N SER A 103 16.92 21.81 -0.71
CA SER A 103 17.20 22.82 -1.74
C SER A 103 15.93 23.32 -2.43
N VAL A 104 14.91 22.46 -2.48
CA VAL A 104 13.64 22.75 -3.13
C VAL A 104 12.57 23.18 -2.12
N ASN A 105 12.50 22.46 -0.99
CA ASN A 105 11.48 22.70 0.03
C ASN A 105 11.62 24.07 0.70
N SER A 106 12.84 24.60 0.83
CA SER A 106 13.10 25.95 1.34
C SER A 106 13.55 26.93 0.24
N GLY A 107 13.32 26.57 -1.02
CA GLY A 107 13.71 27.40 -2.17
C GLY A 107 12.88 28.69 -2.26
N PRO A 108 13.47 29.83 -2.66
CA PRO A 108 12.78 31.12 -2.72
C PRO A 108 11.67 31.17 -3.78
N GLU A 109 11.69 30.26 -4.76
CA GLU A 109 10.68 30.17 -5.83
C GLU A 109 9.39 29.46 -5.39
N ARG A 110 9.37 28.87 -4.19
CA ARG A 110 8.23 28.11 -3.70
C ARG A 110 7.14 29.08 -3.18
N PRO A 111 5.93 29.07 -3.77
CA PRO A 111 4.85 29.99 -3.37
C PRO A 111 4.09 29.51 -2.13
N ASP A 112 4.16 28.21 -1.84
CA ASP A 112 3.46 27.59 -0.73
C ASP A 112 4.36 27.42 0.50
N PRO A 113 3.75 27.34 1.70
CA PRO A 113 4.38 26.84 2.91
C PRO A 113 5.36 25.69 2.72
N PRO A 114 6.60 25.77 3.26
CA PRO A 114 7.51 24.64 3.21
C PRO A 114 6.97 23.47 4.06
N LEU A 115 7.36 22.25 3.71
CA LEU A 115 7.27 21.12 4.64
C LEU A 115 8.20 21.36 5.83
N LEU A 116 7.80 20.90 7.02
CA LEU A 116 8.68 20.96 8.19
C LEU A 116 9.97 20.16 7.95
N SER A 117 11.10 20.75 8.30
CA SER A 117 12.41 20.13 8.14
C SER A 117 12.68 19.07 9.23
N GLY A 118 13.50 18.08 8.90
CA GLY A 118 13.89 17.02 9.84
C GLY A 118 12.77 16.03 10.19
N VAL A 119 11.65 16.05 9.45
CA VAL A 119 10.62 15.00 9.53
C VAL A 119 11.26 13.67 9.18
N LYS A 120 10.99 12.64 10.00
CA LYS A 120 11.47 11.29 9.76
C LYS A 120 10.45 10.54 8.90
N LYS A 121 10.97 9.78 7.93
CA LYS A 121 10.17 8.78 7.23
C LYS A 121 9.77 7.67 8.20
N GLU A 122 8.61 7.05 7.97
CA GLU A 122 8.12 5.87 8.70
C GLU A 122 7.91 6.13 10.20
N ILE A 123 7.02 7.09 10.52
CA ILE A 123 6.62 7.35 11.90
C ILE A 123 5.94 6.11 12.51
N ALA A 124 5.16 5.37 11.72
CA ALA A 124 4.55 4.09 12.07
C ALA A 124 3.67 4.09 13.34
N LEU A 125 3.34 5.25 13.89
CA LEU A 125 2.56 5.34 15.13
C LEU A 125 1.15 4.75 14.97
N LEU A 126 0.51 4.94 13.82
CA LEU A 126 -0.85 4.46 13.57
C LEU A 126 -0.96 2.94 13.41
N HIS A 127 0.16 2.19 13.42
CA HIS A 127 0.15 0.73 13.37
C HIS A 127 -0.17 0.06 14.70
N VAL A 128 -0.10 0.81 15.81
CA VAL A 128 -0.29 0.25 17.15
C VAL A 128 -1.75 -0.24 17.31
N PRO A 129 -1.99 -1.57 17.47
CA PRO A 129 -3.35 -2.14 17.49
C PRO A 129 -4.26 -1.58 18.58
N GLU A 130 -3.69 -1.11 19.68
CA GLU A 130 -4.41 -0.57 20.83
C GLU A 130 -4.94 0.85 20.60
N LEU A 131 -4.61 1.46 19.47
CA LEU A 131 -5.08 2.80 19.16
C LEU A 131 -6.53 2.79 18.73
N SER A 132 -7.29 3.71 19.30
CA SER A 132 -8.67 4.01 18.91
C SER A 132 -8.76 5.46 18.45
N PRO A 133 -9.84 5.86 17.76
CA PRO A 133 -10.05 7.27 17.44
C PRO A 133 -10.01 8.19 18.68
N ALA A 134 -10.40 7.68 19.86
CA ALA A 134 -10.31 8.44 21.12
C ALA A 134 -8.87 8.70 21.58
N SER A 135 -7.90 7.88 21.13
CA SER A 135 -6.46 8.09 21.36
C SER A 135 -5.92 9.32 20.63
N PHE A 136 -6.69 9.91 19.70
CA PHE A 136 -6.29 11.05 18.88
C PHE A 136 -7.04 12.36 19.21
N THR A 137 -7.58 12.48 20.44
CA THR A 137 -8.14 13.77 20.89
C THR A 137 -7.01 14.78 21.18
N PRO A 138 -7.26 16.10 21.09
CA PRO A 138 -6.25 17.13 21.41
C PRO A 138 -5.61 17.04 22.81
N ASN A 139 -6.27 16.34 23.73
CA ASN A 139 -5.79 16.09 25.10
C ASN A 139 -5.02 14.78 25.24
N ALA A 140 -5.11 13.86 24.28
CA ALA A 140 -4.47 12.57 24.37
C ALA A 140 -2.96 12.68 24.17
N HIS A 141 -2.20 11.98 25.02
CA HIS A 141 -0.74 11.95 24.94
C HIS A 141 -0.26 11.41 23.58
N VAL A 142 -0.90 10.36 23.06
CA VAL A 142 -0.55 9.76 21.77
C VAL A 142 -0.66 10.79 20.63
N PHE A 143 -1.68 11.65 20.63
CA PHE A 143 -1.79 12.69 19.61
C PHE A 143 -0.65 13.71 19.72
N ARG A 144 -0.27 14.12 20.94
CA ARG A 144 0.87 15.01 21.16
C ARG A 144 2.19 14.40 20.71
N ASP A 145 2.38 13.12 21.00
CA ASP A 145 3.56 12.38 20.55
C ASP A 145 3.59 12.29 19.02
N TYR A 146 2.43 12.09 18.38
CA TYR A 146 2.31 12.13 16.93
C TYR A 146 2.70 13.48 16.35
N LEU A 147 2.16 14.58 16.92
CA LEU A 147 2.54 15.94 16.55
C LEU A 147 4.04 16.19 16.72
N ALA A 148 4.65 15.68 17.80
CA ALA A 148 6.09 15.82 18.03
C ALA A 148 6.92 15.07 16.98
N LEU A 149 6.48 13.87 16.57
CA LEU A 149 7.11 13.08 15.51
C LEU A 149 6.98 13.76 14.14
N LEU A 150 5.85 14.41 13.89
CA LEU A 150 5.62 15.28 12.73
C LEU A 150 6.37 16.62 12.80
N ARG A 151 7.06 16.89 13.92
CA ARG A 151 7.73 18.17 14.22
C ARG A 151 6.77 19.37 14.27
N HIS A 152 5.48 19.12 14.45
CA HIS A 152 4.44 20.14 14.44
C HIS A 152 4.64 21.14 15.60
N PRO A 153 4.58 22.47 15.38
CA PRO A 153 4.82 23.48 16.42
C PRO A 153 3.92 23.33 17.66
N CYS A 154 2.67 22.92 17.44
CA CYS A 154 1.70 22.67 18.51
C CYS A 154 2.03 21.49 19.43
N ALA A 155 3.01 20.64 19.12
CA ALA A 155 3.40 19.52 19.99
C ALA A 155 3.76 19.95 21.42
N ASN A 156 4.27 21.18 21.58
CA ASN A 156 4.68 21.74 22.87
C ASN A 156 3.54 22.47 23.62
N ALA A 157 2.31 22.49 23.10
CA ALA A 157 1.21 23.17 23.76
C ALA A 157 0.87 22.50 25.11
N SER A 158 0.94 23.29 26.18
CA SER A 158 0.87 22.79 27.57
C SER A 158 -0.52 22.25 27.98
N SER A 159 -1.59 22.64 27.30
CA SER A 159 -2.97 22.25 27.60
C SER A 159 -3.76 21.95 26.33
N GLY A 160 -4.90 21.26 26.45
CA GLY A 160 -5.81 21.01 25.32
C GLY A 160 -6.40 22.26 24.69
N SER A 161 -6.72 23.26 25.51
CA SER A 161 -7.21 24.55 25.02
C SER A 161 -6.15 25.24 24.17
N ARG A 162 -4.90 25.31 24.65
CA ARG A 162 -3.76 25.85 23.89
C ARG A 162 -3.41 25.00 22.68
N MET A 163 -3.57 23.69 22.75
CA MET A 163 -3.37 22.80 21.60
C MET A 163 -4.39 23.12 20.51
N ARG A 164 -5.67 23.22 20.87
CA ARG A 164 -6.73 23.57 19.92
C ARG A 164 -6.51 24.96 19.34
N GLU A 165 -6.26 25.95 20.20
CA GLU A 165 -5.93 27.32 19.78
C GLU A 165 -4.70 27.34 18.87
N CYS A 166 -3.69 26.52 19.13
CA CYS A 166 -2.57 26.36 18.22
C CYS A 166 -3.05 25.70 16.91
N LEU A 167 -3.74 24.57 16.91
CA LEU A 167 -4.16 23.95 15.65
C LEU A 167 -5.15 24.81 14.82
N THR A 168 -5.91 25.72 15.45
CA THR A 168 -6.92 26.55 14.75
C THR A 168 -6.56 28.03 14.62
N GLY A 169 -5.53 28.51 15.32
CA GLY A 169 -5.29 29.93 15.55
C GLY A 169 -4.49 30.61 14.43
N PRO A 170 -4.76 31.89 14.14
CA PRO A 170 -3.94 32.67 13.22
C PRO A 170 -2.51 32.82 13.78
N GLY A 171 -1.51 32.29 13.07
CA GLY A 171 -0.09 32.40 13.44
C GLY A 171 0.53 31.16 14.11
N SER A 172 -0.21 30.07 14.25
CA SER A 172 0.20 28.86 14.99
C SER A 172 1.23 27.94 14.32
N GLY A 173 2.07 28.47 13.44
CA GLY A 173 2.81 27.65 12.49
C GLY A 173 1.94 27.17 11.33
N ALA A 174 0.75 27.73 11.15
CA ALA A 174 -0.16 27.59 9.99
C ALA A 174 0.49 27.89 8.61
N SER A 175 1.79 28.17 8.57
CA SER A 175 2.59 28.47 7.39
C SER A 175 3.50 27.31 6.96
N ALA A 176 3.28 26.09 7.46
CA ALA A 176 4.07 24.91 7.05
C ALA A 176 3.15 23.70 6.81
N TYR A 177 3.53 22.80 5.91
CA TYR A 177 2.85 21.51 5.79
C TYR A 177 3.51 20.45 6.66
N THR A 178 2.72 19.47 7.08
CA THR A 178 3.22 18.25 7.73
C THR A 178 3.07 17.02 6.82
N LEU A 179 3.99 16.07 6.95
CA LEU A 179 4.05 14.88 6.13
C LEU A 179 4.33 13.65 7.00
N ASP A 180 3.52 12.60 6.83
CA ASP A 180 3.84 11.26 7.31
C ASP A 180 3.99 10.33 6.12
N ALA A 181 5.15 9.70 6.00
CA ALA A 181 5.42 8.73 4.97
C ALA A 181 5.69 7.35 5.57
N THR A 182 4.62 6.64 5.88
CA THR A 182 4.69 5.27 6.42
C THR A 182 4.08 4.30 5.43
N PRO A 183 4.90 3.59 4.62
CA PRO A 183 4.40 2.73 3.55
C PRO A 183 3.58 1.55 4.03
N GLY A 184 3.68 1.16 5.31
CA GLY A 184 2.87 0.07 5.84
C GLY A 184 1.44 0.49 6.17
N TYR A 185 1.07 1.77 6.09
CA TYR A 185 -0.31 2.20 6.39
C TYR A 185 -1.31 1.58 5.40
N TYR A 186 -0.95 1.40 4.12
CA TYR A 186 -1.89 0.91 3.11
C TYR A 186 -2.52 -0.45 3.44
N TYR A 187 -1.79 -1.38 4.10
CA TYR A 187 -2.32 -2.70 4.46
C TYR A 187 -2.87 -2.77 5.89
N ALA A 188 -2.80 -1.69 6.67
CA ALA A 188 -3.20 -1.70 8.07
C ALA A 188 -4.69 -1.32 8.18
N PRO A 189 -5.60 -2.28 8.44
CA PRO A 189 -7.05 -2.07 8.28
C PRO A 189 -7.61 -1.02 9.25
N GLY A 190 -7.00 -0.84 10.42
CA GLY A 190 -7.40 0.16 11.41
C GLY A 190 -6.99 1.60 11.05
N VAL A 191 -5.96 1.78 10.22
CA VAL A 191 -5.40 3.12 9.94
C VAL A 191 -6.39 4.04 9.23
N PRO A 192 -7.13 3.62 8.17
CA PRO A 192 -8.17 4.43 7.56
C PRO A 192 -9.22 4.93 8.56
N LEU A 193 -9.64 4.08 9.50
CA LEU A 193 -10.63 4.43 10.52
C LEU A 193 -10.09 5.46 11.52
N LEU A 194 -8.84 5.28 11.96
CA LEU A 194 -8.17 6.23 12.84
C LEU A 194 -8.04 7.59 12.16
N LEU A 195 -7.49 7.63 10.93
CA LEU A 195 -7.30 8.86 10.18
C LEU A 195 -8.61 9.57 9.89
N ARG A 196 -9.70 8.85 9.59
CA ARG A 196 -11.03 9.48 9.42
C ARG A 196 -11.46 10.25 10.69
N GLY A 197 -11.08 9.74 11.86
CA GLY A 197 -11.46 10.31 13.15
C GLY A 197 -10.79 11.65 13.47
N PHE A 198 -9.50 11.81 13.15
CA PHE A 198 -8.73 13.00 13.53
C PHE A 198 -8.12 13.78 12.37
N SER A 199 -8.04 13.17 11.18
CA SER A 199 -7.38 13.74 10.01
C SER A 199 -8.15 13.51 8.69
N PRO A 200 -9.47 13.75 8.65
CA PRO A 200 -10.30 13.42 7.47
C PRO A 200 -9.94 14.22 6.20
N ASN A 201 -9.23 15.34 6.33
CA ASN A 201 -8.91 16.25 5.22
C ASN A 201 -7.48 16.11 4.69
N SER A 202 -6.64 15.22 5.24
CA SER A 202 -5.29 15.00 4.68
C SER A 202 -5.37 14.50 3.25
N LYS A 203 -4.34 14.84 2.46
CA LYS A 203 -4.16 14.27 1.12
C LYS A 203 -3.27 13.04 1.21
N ALA A 204 -3.75 11.89 0.75
CA ALA A 204 -3.02 10.65 0.74
C ALA A 204 -2.46 10.32 -0.64
N VAL A 205 -1.22 9.85 -0.69
CA VAL A 205 -0.54 9.35 -1.87
C VAL A 205 -0.21 7.87 -1.68
N LEU A 206 -0.60 7.05 -2.65
CA LEU A 206 -0.32 5.62 -2.71
C LEU A 206 0.45 5.31 -3.99
N MET A 207 1.68 4.80 -3.86
CA MET A 207 2.50 4.34 -4.97
C MET A 207 2.38 2.82 -5.12
N LEU A 208 1.85 2.37 -6.25
CA LEU A 208 1.72 0.95 -6.56
C LEU A 208 2.82 0.52 -7.53
N ARG A 209 3.35 -0.67 -7.31
CA ARG A 209 4.31 -1.31 -8.22
C ARG A 209 3.72 -2.59 -8.78
N GLU A 210 4.23 -3.05 -9.90
CA GLU A 210 3.93 -4.40 -10.36
C GLU A 210 4.04 -5.40 -9.19
N PRO A 211 2.97 -6.16 -8.86
CA PRO A 211 2.90 -6.95 -7.64
C PRO A 211 4.04 -7.96 -7.44
N ILE A 212 4.51 -8.63 -8.50
CA ILE A 212 5.59 -9.61 -8.44
C ILE A 212 6.94 -8.91 -8.23
N ASP A 213 7.24 -7.88 -9.03
CA ASP A 213 8.46 -7.09 -8.88
C ASP A 213 8.56 -6.46 -7.48
N ARG A 214 7.42 -6.01 -6.95
CA ARG A 214 7.32 -5.50 -5.59
C ARG A 214 7.61 -6.60 -4.57
N LEU A 215 7.03 -7.77 -4.76
CA LEU A 215 7.20 -8.93 -3.90
C LEU A 215 8.67 -9.35 -3.84
N GLU A 216 9.33 -9.50 -4.98
CA GLU A 216 10.76 -9.83 -5.03
C GLU A 216 11.62 -8.75 -4.36
N ALA A 217 11.30 -7.46 -4.59
CA ALA A 217 11.99 -6.35 -3.93
C ALA A 217 11.74 -6.31 -2.41
N LEU A 218 10.57 -6.75 -1.95
CA LEU A 218 10.20 -6.83 -0.54
C LEU A 218 10.90 -8.02 0.13
N TYR A 219 10.89 -9.19 -0.50
CA TYR A 219 11.63 -10.37 -0.07
C TYR A 219 13.12 -10.06 0.06
N HIS A 220 13.76 -9.49 -0.98
CA HIS A 220 15.16 -9.10 -0.91
C HIS A 220 15.43 -8.15 0.26
N HIS A 221 14.53 -7.20 0.53
CA HIS A 221 14.69 -6.32 1.68
C HIS A 221 14.66 -7.07 3.00
N TRP A 222 13.67 -7.94 3.17
CA TRP A 222 13.46 -8.70 4.39
C TRP A 222 14.59 -9.70 4.67
N VAL A 223 15.09 -10.38 3.63
CA VAL A 223 16.24 -11.28 3.76
C VAL A 223 17.54 -10.50 4.04
N VAL A 224 17.84 -9.48 3.23
CA VAL A 224 19.15 -8.81 3.30
C VAL A 224 19.26 -7.81 4.45
N GLN A 225 18.19 -7.09 4.76
CA GLN A 225 18.23 -6.02 5.76
C GLN A 225 17.71 -6.49 7.12
N ASP A 226 16.60 -7.22 7.12
CA ASP A 226 15.93 -7.61 8.37
C ASP A 226 16.31 -9.02 8.83
N HIS A 227 17.15 -9.73 8.06
CA HIS A 227 17.61 -11.10 8.34
C HIS A 227 16.44 -12.08 8.54
N MET A 228 15.29 -11.79 7.93
CA MET A 228 14.13 -12.68 7.91
C MET A 228 14.37 -13.80 6.90
N TRP A 229 13.95 -15.02 7.24
CA TRP A 229 14.14 -16.23 6.40
C TRP A 229 15.59 -16.45 5.92
N PRO A 230 16.57 -16.53 6.83
CA PRO A 230 17.98 -16.65 6.44
C PRO A 230 18.28 -17.90 5.59
N ASN A 231 17.42 -18.91 5.67
CA ASN A 231 17.58 -20.21 5.01
C ASN A 231 16.37 -20.62 4.16
N THR A 232 15.49 -19.68 3.79
CA THR A 232 14.31 -20.00 2.96
C THR A 232 14.32 -19.12 1.73
N THR A 233 14.40 -19.76 0.58
CA THR A 233 14.36 -19.12 -0.74
C THR A 233 12.96 -18.59 -1.05
N LEU A 234 12.88 -17.63 -1.98
CA LEU A 234 11.58 -17.14 -2.43
C LEU A 234 10.75 -18.23 -3.12
N ASP A 235 11.40 -19.18 -3.80
CA ASP A 235 10.74 -20.34 -4.43
C ASP A 235 10.12 -21.30 -3.41
N GLU A 236 10.81 -21.56 -2.30
CA GLU A 236 10.25 -22.38 -1.21
C GLU A 236 9.02 -21.70 -0.58
N LEU A 237 9.08 -20.38 -0.36
CA LEU A 237 7.93 -19.62 0.13
C LEU A 237 6.76 -19.64 -0.86
N ALA A 238 7.04 -19.51 -2.16
CA ALA A 238 6.01 -19.56 -3.21
C ALA A 238 5.38 -20.95 -3.29
N THR A 239 6.19 -22.00 -3.27
CA THR A 239 5.72 -23.40 -3.27
C THR A 239 4.83 -23.68 -2.06
N ALA A 240 5.23 -23.23 -0.87
CA ALA A 240 4.43 -23.36 0.34
C ALA A 240 3.11 -22.58 0.25
N PHE A 241 3.14 -21.36 -0.31
CA PHE A 241 1.95 -20.55 -0.54
C PHE A 241 0.96 -21.22 -1.49
N PHE A 242 1.40 -21.70 -2.65
CA PHE A 242 0.52 -22.41 -3.60
C PHE A 242 -0.01 -23.71 -3.02
N GLY A 243 0.84 -24.51 -2.38
CA GLY A 243 0.40 -25.73 -1.69
C GLY A 243 -0.65 -25.45 -0.61
N HIS A 244 -0.56 -24.32 0.08
CA HIS A 244 -1.60 -23.88 1.01
C HIS A 244 -2.90 -23.51 0.30
N LEU A 245 -2.85 -22.76 -0.80
CA LEU A 245 -4.05 -22.41 -1.56
C LEU A 245 -4.75 -23.65 -2.14
N ASP A 246 -4.00 -24.65 -2.58
CA ASP A 246 -4.55 -25.89 -3.13
C ASP A 246 -5.20 -26.76 -2.05
N SER A 247 -4.60 -26.82 -0.86
CA SER A 247 -5.10 -27.64 0.25
C SER A 247 -6.18 -26.94 1.09
N ASN A 248 -6.28 -25.61 1.01
CA ASN A 248 -7.24 -24.83 1.78
C ASN A 248 -8.35 -24.27 0.88
N HIS A 249 -9.47 -24.99 0.80
CA HIS A 249 -10.62 -24.61 -0.01
C HIS A 249 -11.21 -23.24 0.36
N ASP A 250 -11.15 -22.84 1.63
CA ASP A 250 -11.68 -21.56 2.11
C ASP A 250 -10.80 -20.40 1.64
N ALA A 251 -9.48 -20.55 1.73
CA ALA A 251 -8.51 -19.59 1.19
C ALA A 251 -8.68 -19.40 -0.33
N ALA A 252 -8.75 -20.50 -1.08
CA ALA A 252 -8.98 -20.44 -2.53
C ALA A 252 -10.35 -19.83 -2.86
N ALA A 253 -11.39 -20.14 -2.08
CA ALA A 253 -12.71 -19.55 -2.24
C ALA A 253 -12.69 -18.04 -1.96
N ALA A 254 -11.96 -17.58 -0.94
CA ALA A 254 -11.80 -16.17 -0.63
C ALA A 254 -11.13 -15.41 -1.78
N LEU A 255 -10.05 -15.95 -2.36
CA LEU A 255 -9.41 -15.36 -3.56
C LEU A 255 -10.35 -15.31 -4.77
N ARG A 256 -11.14 -16.37 -5.00
CA ARG A 256 -12.17 -16.38 -6.05
C ARG A 256 -13.26 -15.34 -5.79
N ARG A 257 -13.72 -15.21 -4.55
CA ARG A 257 -14.72 -14.20 -4.15
C ARG A 257 -14.22 -12.80 -4.47
N LEU A 258 -12.98 -12.47 -4.10
CA LEU A 258 -12.34 -11.18 -4.40
C LEU A 258 -12.30 -10.88 -5.91
N ALA A 259 -11.98 -11.88 -6.74
CA ALA A 259 -12.00 -11.74 -8.19
C ALA A 259 -13.41 -11.50 -8.75
N SER A 260 -14.41 -12.14 -8.15
CA SER A 260 -15.80 -12.14 -8.61
C SER A 260 -16.66 -11.01 -8.07
N CYS A 261 -16.19 -10.23 -7.08
CA CYS A 261 -16.95 -9.16 -6.43
C CYS A 261 -17.49 -8.16 -7.47
N PRO A 262 -18.81 -8.11 -7.76
CA PRO A 262 -19.36 -7.25 -8.81
C PRO A 262 -19.06 -5.76 -8.59
N ALA A 263 -18.84 -5.06 -9.71
CA ALA A 263 -18.63 -3.63 -9.73
C ALA A 263 -19.88 -2.90 -9.23
N THR A 264 -19.77 -2.31 -8.04
CA THR A 264 -20.66 -1.29 -7.46
C THR A 264 -22.09 -1.64 -7.04
N ALA A 265 -22.49 -0.92 -5.98
CA ALA A 265 -23.86 -0.56 -5.66
C ALA A 265 -24.61 0.11 -6.80
N ALA A 266 -23.94 0.84 -7.71
CA ALA A 266 -24.58 1.52 -8.83
C ALA A 266 -25.10 0.53 -9.87
N ALA A 267 -24.39 -0.56 -10.18
CA ALA A 267 -24.86 -1.59 -11.09
C ALA A 267 -26.09 -2.32 -10.54
N ALA A 268 -26.16 -2.59 -9.24
CA ALA A 268 -27.35 -3.21 -8.67
C ALA A 268 -28.42 -2.24 -8.21
N THR A 269 -28.11 -0.97 -8.00
CA THR A 269 -29.12 0.09 -7.93
C THR A 269 -29.74 0.25 -9.31
N ALA A 270 -28.95 0.28 -10.39
CA ALA A 270 -29.45 0.31 -11.76
C ALA A 270 -30.22 -0.97 -12.13
N ALA A 271 -29.74 -2.15 -11.75
CA ALA A 271 -30.45 -3.42 -11.99
C ALA A 271 -31.74 -3.53 -11.14
N ALA A 272 -31.73 -3.08 -9.88
CA ALA A 272 -32.93 -2.99 -9.06
C ALA A 272 -33.92 -1.93 -9.58
N THR A 273 -33.43 -0.80 -10.10
CA THR A 273 -34.27 0.25 -10.71
C THR A 273 -34.84 -0.21 -12.05
N ALA A 274 -34.07 -0.94 -12.86
CA ALA A 274 -34.53 -1.56 -14.10
C ALA A 274 -35.54 -2.69 -13.86
N ALA A 275 -35.34 -3.48 -12.78
CA ALA A 275 -36.29 -4.51 -12.37
C ALA A 275 -37.57 -3.94 -11.71
N ALA A 276 -37.49 -2.74 -11.14
CA ALA A 276 -38.62 -2.01 -10.56
C ALA A 276 -39.37 -1.13 -11.58
N ALA A 277 -38.91 -1.04 -12.83
CA ALA A 277 -39.64 -0.33 -13.87
C ALA A 277 -40.98 -1.02 -14.12
N PRO A 278 -42.12 -0.34 -13.89
CA PRO A 278 -43.43 -0.96 -14.09
C PRO A 278 -43.58 -1.31 -15.57
N THR A 279 -43.88 -2.58 -15.85
CA THR A 279 -44.41 -2.98 -17.15
C THR A 279 -45.68 -2.18 -17.40
N ALA A 280 -45.59 -1.21 -18.29
CA ALA A 280 -46.70 -0.35 -18.69
C ALA A 280 -47.76 -1.17 -19.43
N GLY A 281 -48.64 -1.81 -18.67
CA GLY A 281 -49.97 -2.25 -19.10
C GLY A 281 -50.97 -1.21 -18.63
N GLY A 282 -51.55 -0.47 -19.58
CA GLY A 282 -52.36 0.70 -19.31
C GLY A 282 -53.67 0.43 -18.58
N SER A 283 -54.19 1.47 -17.91
CA SER A 283 -55.59 1.85 -18.02
C SER A 283 -55.78 3.26 -17.48
N SER A 284 -56.34 4.11 -18.34
CA SER A 284 -56.75 5.48 -18.05
C SER A 284 -57.90 5.51 -17.03
N ARG A 285 -57.79 6.32 -15.97
CA ARG A 285 -58.92 7.16 -15.50
C ARG A 285 -58.54 8.19 -14.42
N SER A 286 -58.93 9.42 -14.74
CA SER A 286 -59.58 10.42 -13.87
C SER A 286 -58.81 11.05 -12.72
N LEU A 287 -58.45 12.32 -12.94
CA LEU A 287 -58.12 13.32 -11.93
C LEU A 287 -59.36 13.64 -11.08
N ASN A 288 -59.21 13.67 -9.75
CA ASN A 288 -59.57 14.82 -8.90
C ASN A 288 -59.32 14.56 -7.40
N ASN A 289 -58.75 15.60 -6.78
CA ASN A 289 -58.88 16.06 -5.39
C ASN A 289 -58.05 15.45 -4.24
N HIS A 290 -57.28 16.37 -3.62
CA HIS A 290 -56.91 16.54 -2.21
C HIS A 290 -56.85 15.31 -1.28
N ALA A 291 -55.63 14.92 -0.91
CA ALA A 291 -55.37 14.31 0.40
C ALA A 291 -53.92 14.51 0.88
N THR A 292 -53.85 14.86 2.15
CA THR A 292 -52.78 14.77 3.17
C THR A 292 -51.58 13.89 2.86
N ILE A 293 -50.37 14.43 3.11
CA ILE A 293 -49.09 13.70 3.08
C ILE A 293 -49.06 12.65 4.21
N PRO A 294 -48.96 11.34 3.93
CA PRO A 294 -48.69 10.34 4.95
C PRO A 294 -47.17 10.18 5.13
N ALA A 295 -46.78 9.93 6.39
CA ALA A 295 -45.43 9.54 6.77
C ALA A 295 -45.01 8.26 6.01
N ALA A 296 -43.81 8.30 5.42
CA ALA A 296 -43.20 7.19 4.72
C ALA A 296 -42.74 6.10 5.71
N SER A 297 -43.66 5.21 6.08
CA SER A 297 -43.40 3.96 6.79
C SER A 297 -43.90 2.82 5.90
N GLY A 298 -43.03 2.30 5.03
CA GLY A 298 -43.43 1.21 4.12
C GLY A 298 -42.48 0.96 2.95
N LEU A 299 -41.17 0.89 3.19
CA LEU A 299 -40.25 0.29 2.24
C LEU A 299 -40.19 -1.22 2.51
N ALA A 300 -40.91 -1.96 1.68
CA ALA A 300 -40.93 -3.40 1.66
C ALA A 300 -39.52 -3.98 1.46
N SER A 301 -39.24 -5.02 2.23
CA SER A 301 -38.04 -5.87 2.22
C SER A 301 -37.90 -6.67 0.92
N GLY A 302 -37.60 -5.99 -0.19
CA GLY A 302 -37.17 -6.61 -1.44
C GLY A 302 -35.77 -7.21 -1.27
N GLY A 303 -35.66 -8.53 -1.41
CA GLY A 303 -34.50 -9.38 -1.06
C GLY A 303 -33.20 -9.20 -1.86
N GLY A 304 -32.86 -7.99 -2.31
CA GLY A 304 -31.55 -7.66 -2.92
C GLY A 304 -30.52 -7.02 -1.99
N GLY A 305 -30.91 -6.72 -0.74
CA GLY A 305 -30.14 -5.88 0.19
C GLY A 305 -28.82 -6.43 0.78
N PRO A 306 -28.61 -7.75 1.01
CA PRO A 306 -27.39 -8.21 1.70
C PRO A 306 -26.21 -8.58 0.80
N GLN A 307 -26.42 -9.01 -0.46
CA GLN A 307 -25.31 -9.50 -1.31
C GLN A 307 -24.46 -8.37 -1.88
N LEU A 308 -25.01 -7.18 -2.03
CA LEU A 308 -24.31 -6.05 -2.61
C LEU A 308 -23.37 -5.35 -1.63
N LEU A 309 -23.81 -5.23 -0.38
CA LEU A 309 -22.98 -4.81 0.74
C LEU A 309 -21.86 -5.81 1.04
N ARG A 310 -22.06 -7.11 0.73
CA ARG A 310 -21.05 -8.15 0.94
C ARG A 310 -19.76 -7.95 0.13
N CYS A 311 -19.83 -7.30 -1.03
CA CYS A 311 -18.64 -7.05 -1.87
C CYS A 311 -18.01 -5.68 -1.60
N GLN A 312 -18.76 -4.73 -1.04
CA GLN A 312 -18.30 -3.35 -0.87
C GLN A 312 -17.59 -3.06 0.47
N ALA A 313 -17.59 -4.01 1.40
CA ALA A 313 -16.91 -3.88 2.69
C ALA A 313 -16.67 -5.23 3.37
N ASP A 314 -17.63 -6.16 3.29
CA ASP A 314 -17.56 -7.40 4.07
C ASP A 314 -16.62 -8.45 3.48
N SER A 315 -16.20 -8.34 2.21
CA SER A 315 -15.17 -9.22 1.66
C SER A 315 -13.77 -8.95 2.24
N TRP A 316 -13.59 -7.86 2.98
CA TRP A 316 -12.37 -7.69 3.80
C TRP A 316 -12.57 -8.16 5.25
N ARG A 317 -13.81 -8.45 5.62
CA ARG A 317 -14.16 -9.26 6.78
C ARG A 317 -14.38 -10.71 6.40
N ASP A 318 -13.97 -11.11 5.19
CA ASP A 318 -13.81 -12.52 4.88
C ASP A 318 -12.75 -13.03 5.86
N LEU A 319 -13.20 -13.52 7.02
CA LEU A 319 -12.35 -13.96 8.11
C LEU A 319 -11.38 -15.04 7.60
N ASP A 320 -11.79 -15.76 6.55
CA ASP A 320 -10.99 -16.75 5.86
C ASP A 320 -9.78 -16.10 5.14
N ALA A 321 -9.96 -14.90 4.55
CA ALA A 321 -8.86 -14.11 3.98
C ALA A 321 -7.98 -13.45 5.07
N LEU A 322 -8.55 -13.14 6.24
CA LEU A 322 -7.75 -12.66 7.39
C LEU A 322 -6.80 -13.75 7.90
N GLY A 323 -7.22 -15.00 7.94
CA GLY A 323 -6.34 -16.14 8.27
C GLY A 323 -5.13 -16.26 7.33
N LEU A 324 -5.30 -15.93 6.04
CA LEU A 324 -4.18 -15.84 5.11
C LEU A 324 -3.21 -14.70 5.45
N LEU A 325 -3.73 -13.56 5.91
CA LEU A 325 -2.93 -12.39 6.30
C LEU A 325 -2.20 -12.58 7.65
N GLU A 326 -2.69 -13.47 8.52
CA GLU A 326 -2.03 -13.84 9.78
C GLU A 326 -0.72 -14.60 9.55
N ASN A 327 -0.62 -15.36 8.46
CA ASN A 327 0.64 -16.00 8.11
C ASN A 327 1.60 -14.98 7.51
N HIS A 328 2.68 -14.71 8.25
CA HIS A 328 3.72 -13.77 7.86
C HIS A 328 4.34 -14.11 6.49
N ASP A 329 4.49 -15.39 6.17
CA ASP A 329 5.04 -15.85 4.90
C ASP A 329 4.10 -15.52 3.74
N TYR A 330 2.79 -15.65 3.96
CA TYR A 330 1.78 -15.35 2.94
C TYR A 330 1.54 -13.85 2.79
N ARG A 331 1.77 -13.06 3.84
CA ARG A 331 1.69 -11.59 3.77
C ARG A 331 2.59 -11.03 2.67
N LEU A 332 3.73 -11.65 2.39
CA LEU A 332 4.60 -11.29 1.26
C LEU A 332 3.84 -11.31 -0.08
N PHE A 333 3.06 -12.37 -0.34
CA PHE A 333 2.26 -12.57 -1.55
C PHE A 333 0.96 -11.74 -1.55
N LEU A 334 0.27 -11.70 -0.42
CA LEU A 334 -1.03 -11.03 -0.30
C LEU A 334 -0.92 -9.50 -0.31
N SER A 335 0.23 -8.98 0.10
CA SER A 335 0.47 -7.54 0.12
C SER A 335 0.52 -6.91 -1.28
N GLY A 336 0.58 -7.73 -2.34
CA GLY A 336 0.39 -7.31 -3.74
C GLY A 336 -1.07 -7.17 -4.18
N MET A 337 -2.02 -7.57 -3.33
CA MET A 337 -3.46 -7.49 -3.59
C MET A 337 -3.98 -6.07 -3.34
N TYR A 338 -3.57 -5.12 -4.17
CA TYR A 338 -3.86 -3.70 -3.91
C TYR A 338 -5.35 -3.36 -3.88
N GLY A 339 -6.19 -4.04 -4.65
CA GLY A 339 -7.64 -3.84 -4.61
C GLY A 339 -8.19 -4.08 -3.20
N TYR A 340 -7.70 -5.10 -2.50
CA TYR A 340 -8.07 -5.41 -1.13
C TYR A 340 -7.65 -4.28 -0.17
N ALA A 341 -6.39 -3.87 -0.24
CA ALA A 341 -5.88 -2.79 0.60
C ALA A 341 -6.62 -1.46 0.36
N LEU A 342 -6.79 -1.08 -0.91
CA LEU A 342 -7.44 0.18 -1.32
C LEU A 342 -8.89 0.26 -0.90
N ALA A 343 -9.58 -0.86 -0.85
CA ALA A 343 -10.97 -0.86 -0.50
C ALA A 343 -11.14 -0.28 0.93
N ALA A 344 -10.27 -0.62 1.89
CA ALA A 344 -10.24 -0.04 3.25
C ALA A 344 -10.12 1.46 3.30
N TRP A 345 -9.22 1.96 2.48
CA TRP A 345 -9.08 3.39 2.29
C TRP A 345 -10.34 4.00 1.69
N ARG A 346 -10.92 3.36 0.68
CA ARG A 346 -12.13 3.83 -0.02
C ARG A 346 -13.35 3.93 0.90
N LEU A 347 -13.66 2.90 1.68
CA LEU A 347 -14.86 2.91 2.53
C LEU A 347 -14.74 3.85 3.72
N HIS A 348 -13.55 3.89 4.33
CA HIS A 348 -13.40 4.48 5.64
C HIS A 348 -12.78 5.87 5.61
N TYR A 349 -11.92 6.17 4.65
CA TYR A 349 -11.14 7.41 4.65
C TYR A 349 -11.35 8.28 3.41
N PHE A 350 -11.59 7.66 2.25
CA PHE A 350 -11.60 8.34 0.99
C PHE A 350 -12.63 9.47 0.94
N THR A 351 -12.15 10.61 0.49
CA THR A 351 -12.94 11.78 0.15
C THR A 351 -12.51 12.21 -1.26
N PRO A 352 -13.43 12.61 -2.16
CA PRO A 352 -13.09 13.06 -3.50
C PRO A 352 -11.98 14.11 -3.48
N GLY A 353 -10.98 13.97 -4.36
CA GLY A 353 -9.83 14.86 -4.44
C GLY A 353 -8.79 14.74 -3.32
N ARG A 354 -8.90 13.75 -2.42
CA ARG A 354 -7.96 13.54 -1.29
C ARG A 354 -7.08 12.29 -1.43
N LEU A 355 -7.22 11.51 -2.49
CA LEU A 355 -6.36 10.36 -2.77
C LEU A 355 -5.71 10.50 -4.15
N LEU A 356 -4.41 10.27 -4.20
CA LEU A 356 -3.62 10.10 -5.41
C LEU A 356 -3.02 8.69 -5.43
N VAL A 357 -3.29 7.93 -6.48
CA VAL A 357 -2.67 6.63 -6.75
C VAL A 357 -1.70 6.79 -7.92
N VAL A 358 -0.45 6.38 -7.71
CA VAL A 358 0.66 6.55 -8.65
C VAL A 358 1.16 5.17 -9.08
N ASP A 359 1.27 4.92 -10.38
CA ASP A 359 2.06 3.83 -10.91
C ASP A 359 3.55 4.14 -10.72
N SER A 360 4.23 3.35 -9.92
CA SER A 360 5.66 3.48 -9.67
C SER A 360 6.51 3.24 -10.92
N HIS A 361 6.08 2.42 -11.88
CA HIS A 361 6.83 2.24 -13.13
C HIS A 361 6.78 3.53 -13.97
N ALA A 362 5.59 4.12 -14.13
CA ALA A 362 5.46 5.44 -14.72
C ALA A 362 6.29 6.50 -13.99
N TYR A 363 6.27 6.50 -12.65
CA TYR A 363 7.06 7.41 -11.83
C TYR A 363 8.57 7.28 -12.08
N PHE A 364 9.12 6.07 -12.22
CA PHE A 364 10.55 5.92 -12.47
C PHE A 364 10.93 6.11 -13.95
N ARG A 365 10.01 5.86 -14.88
CA ARG A 365 10.21 6.07 -16.32
C ARG A 365 10.17 7.55 -16.70
N ASP A 366 9.21 8.29 -16.16
CA ASP A 366 9.01 9.72 -16.44
C ASP A 366 8.70 10.45 -15.12
N ARG A 367 9.73 10.58 -14.30
CA ARG A 367 9.61 11.17 -12.95
C ARG A 367 9.13 12.61 -12.99
N GLU A 368 9.59 13.40 -13.96
CA GLU A 368 9.19 14.79 -14.08
C GLU A 368 7.69 14.90 -14.31
N ALA A 369 7.13 14.18 -15.29
CA ALA A 369 5.70 14.25 -15.57
C ALA A 369 4.83 13.77 -14.39
N VAL A 370 5.24 12.69 -13.72
CA VAL A 370 4.51 12.18 -12.55
C VAL A 370 4.61 13.13 -11.36
N MET A 371 5.79 13.71 -11.10
CA MET A 371 5.96 14.69 -10.03
C MET A 371 5.15 15.97 -10.28
N GLU A 372 4.93 16.37 -11.54
CA GLU A 372 4.05 17.50 -11.88
C GLU A 372 2.62 17.23 -11.37
N LYS A 373 2.13 16.00 -11.54
CA LYS A 373 0.82 15.58 -11.02
C LYS A 373 0.79 15.47 -9.50
N VAL A 374 1.87 14.97 -8.88
CA VAL A 374 1.99 14.91 -7.41
C VAL A 374 1.93 16.32 -6.81
N ILE A 375 2.72 17.26 -7.33
CA ILE A 375 2.77 18.64 -6.83
C ILE A 375 1.43 19.35 -7.07
N SER A 376 0.82 19.16 -8.24
CA SER A 376 -0.53 19.66 -8.52
C SER A 376 -1.58 19.12 -7.55
N PHE A 377 -1.54 17.81 -7.27
CA PHE A 377 -2.44 17.19 -6.31
C PHE A 377 -2.23 17.72 -4.89
N LEU A 378 -0.98 17.75 -4.39
CA LEU A 378 -0.69 18.12 -3.00
C LEU A 378 -0.90 19.62 -2.75
N TYR A 379 -0.37 20.47 -3.62
CA TYR A 379 -0.28 21.92 -3.42
C TYR A 379 -1.24 22.74 -4.27
N GLY A 380 -1.94 22.14 -5.24
CA GLY A 380 -2.84 22.87 -6.14
C GLY A 380 -2.12 23.73 -7.18
N ARG A 381 -0.82 23.48 -7.43
CA ARG A 381 0.01 24.24 -8.38
C ARG A 381 0.93 23.35 -9.22
N GLY A 382 1.49 23.90 -10.29
CA GLY A 382 2.55 23.22 -11.04
C GLY A 382 3.89 23.23 -10.32
N MET A 383 4.85 22.45 -10.82
CA MET A 383 6.21 22.43 -10.29
C MET A 383 6.96 23.74 -10.53
N THR A 384 7.83 24.11 -9.59
CA THR A 384 8.84 25.15 -9.79
C THR A 384 9.97 24.64 -10.72
N PRO A 385 10.76 25.54 -11.33
CA PRO A 385 11.98 25.16 -12.06
C PRO A 385 12.93 24.27 -11.25
N ALA A 386 13.11 24.58 -9.95
CA ALA A 386 13.93 23.78 -9.05
C ALA A 386 13.36 22.37 -8.80
N GLU A 387 12.04 22.25 -8.59
CA GLU A 387 11.35 20.94 -8.47
C GLU A 387 11.52 20.09 -9.73
N ARG A 388 11.32 20.67 -10.92
CA ARG A 388 11.54 19.98 -12.20
C ARG A 388 12.99 19.55 -12.39
N ALA A 389 13.93 20.43 -12.05
CA ALA A 389 15.35 20.11 -12.13
C ALA A 389 15.71 18.95 -11.18
N LEU A 390 15.19 18.95 -9.95
CA LEU A 390 15.37 17.84 -9.03
C LEU A 390 14.77 16.55 -9.59
N ALA A 391 13.53 16.58 -10.10
CA ALA A 391 12.88 15.40 -10.66
C ALA A 391 13.63 14.80 -11.85
N ARG A 392 14.20 15.62 -12.74
CA ARG A 392 15.02 15.14 -13.87
C ARG A 392 16.32 14.47 -13.43
N HIS A 393 16.99 15.02 -12.43
CA HIS A 393 18.35 14.62 -12.07
C HIS A 393 18.43 13.70 -10.86
N ALA A 394 17.34 13.55 -10.10
CA ALA A 394 17.30 12.68 -8.93
C ALA A 394 17.72 11.26 -9.33
N ARG A 395 18.76 10.73 -8.70
CA ARG A 395 19.04 9.30 -8.79
C ARG A 395 18.08 8.58 -7.87
N PRO A 396 17.45 7.47 -8.29
CA PRO A 396 16.56 6.74 -7.39
C PRO A 396 17.31 6.39 -6.09
N VAL A 397 16.79 6.84 -4.94
CA VAL A 397 17.51 6.80 -3.64
C VAL A 397 17.82 5.36 -3.18
N ASN A 398 17.18 4.35 -3.77
CA ASN A 398 17.44 2.93 -3.52
C ASN A 398 18.52 2.30 -4.39
N VAL A 399 19.16 3.06 -5.31
CA VAL A 399 20.32 2.58 -6.09
C VAL A 399 21.62 2.90 -5.33
N LYS A 400 21.66 2.58 -4.02
CA LYS A 400 22.96 2.42 -3.36
C LYS A 400 23.60 1.15 -3.92
N ASN A 401 24.42 1.28 -4.96
CA ASN A 401 25.51 0.36 -5.33
C ASN A 401 25.21 -1.16 -5.41
N ARG A 402 23.98 -1.63 -5.64
CA ARG A 402 23.68 -3.08 -5.59
C ARG A 402 24.18 -3.91 -6.78
N TYR A 403 24.56 -3.30 -7.90
CA TYR A 403 25.00 -4.03 -9.10
C TYR A 403 26.50 -3.95 -9.41
N ASN A 404 27.27 -3.07 -8.75
CA ASN A 404 28.69 -2.89 -9.07
C ASN A 404 29.66 -3.73 -8.23
N SER A 405 29.18 -4.67 -7.40
CA SER A 405 30.04 -5.55 -6.59
C SER A 405 30.22 -6.96 -7.16
N SER A 406 29.70 -7.27 -8.36
CA SER A 406 29.82 -8.63 -8.95
C SER A 406 30.39 -8.72 -10.36
N SER A 407 30.82 -7.62 -11.01
CA SER A 407 31.26 -7.66 -12.41
C SER A 407 32.60 -6.99 -12.74
N SER A 408 33.37 -6.48 -11.77
CA SER A 408 34.70 -5.89 -12.03
C SER A 408 35.83 -6.61 -11.30
N SER A 409 36.02 -7.89 -11.61
CA SER A 409 37.29 -8.59 -11.38
C SER A 409 37.51 -9.64 -12.47
N SER A 410 37.43 -9.25 -13.74
CA SER A 410 38.17 -9.93 -14.81
C SER A 410 39.40 -9.08 -15.08
N SER A 411 40.43 -9.34 -14.27
CA SER A 411 41.78 -8.87 -14.49
C SER A 411 42.21 -9.24 -15.91
N SER A 412 42.49 -8.21 -16.70
CA SER A 412 43.31 -8.25 -17.90
C SER A 412 44.69 -8.86 -17.57
N SER A 413 44.90 -10.11 -17.93
CA SER A 413 46.23 -10.70 -18.08
C SER A 413 46.64 -10.59 -19.55
N SER A 414 47.34 -9.50 -19.84
CA SER A 414 48.22 -9.35 -21.00
C SER A 414 49.61 -9.93 -20.70
N ALA A 415 50.25 -10.48 -21.74
CA ALA A 415 51.59 -11.09 -21.84
C ALA A 415 51.59 -12.64 -21.68
N ALA A 416 52.25 -13.44 -22.52
CA ALA A 416 53.37 -13.17 -23.40
C ALA A 416 53.36 -14.07 -24.65
N ALA A 417 54.00 -13.57 -25.70
CA ALA A 417 54.36 -14.29 -26.91
C ALA A 417 55.30 -15.46 -26.63
N GLY A 418 55.09 -16.57 -27.34
CA GLY A 418 56.01 -17.70 -27.42
C GLY A 418 55.70 -18.49 -28.67
N GLY A 419 56.51 -18.29 -29.71
CA GLY A 419 56.48 -19.08 -30.94
C GLY A 419 56.96 -20.51 -30.70
N GLY A 420 56.42 -21.43 -31.49
CA GLY A 420 56.80 -22.84 -31.49
C GLY A 420 56.27 -23.50 -32.76
N ASP A 421 57.18 -23.70 -33.68
CA ASP A 421 57.01 -24.27 -35.01
C ASP A 421 57.03 -25.81 -34.98
N GLY A 422 56.48 -26.44 -36.03
CA GLY A 422 56.49 -27.89 -36.27
C GLY A 422 55.11 -28.56 -36.16
N GLY A 423 54.61 -29.35 -37.11
CA GLY A 423 55.21 -29.97 -38.28
C GLY A 423 54.61 -31.38 -38.45
N GLY A 424 53.82 -31.57 -39.51
CA GLY A 424 53.63 -32.86 -40.19
C GLY A 424 52.62 -33.87 -39.65
N GLY A 425 51.85 -34.48 -40.57
CA GLY A 425 51.38 -35.87 -40.42
C GLY A 425 49.95 -36.12 -40.88
N GLY A 426 49.79 -36.68 -42.08
CA GLY A 426 48.51 -37.02 -42.71
C GLY A 426 47.68 -38.10 -42.03
N GLY A 427 46.49 -38.35 -42.58
CA GLY A 427 45.67 -39.52 -42.25
C GLY A 427 44.19 -39.28 -42.51
N GLY A 428 43.69 -39.74 -43.64
CA GLY A 428 42.27 -39.67 -43.99
C GLY A 428 41.39 -40.58 -43.14
N SER A 429 40.12 -40.21 -43.02
CA SER A 429 39.03 -41.16 -42.79
C SER A 429 37.71 -40.51 -43.20
N ALA A 430 37.03 -41.12 -44.16
CA ALA A 430 35.67 -40.79 -44.55
C ALA A 430 34.72 -41.23 -43.41
N GLY A 431 34.12 -40.25 -42.73
CA GLY A 431 33.15 -40.46 -41.66
C GLY A 431 31.83 -39.75 -41.97
N PHE A 432 30.74 -40.50 -41.81
CA PHE A 432 29.33 -40.19 -42.05
C PHE A 432 28.86 -38.75 -41.73
N PRO A 433 27.81 -38.24 -42.40
CA PRO A 433 27.13 -37.01 -42.01
C PRO A 433 26.40 -37.21 -40.67
N GLY A 434 27.11 -36.97 -39.58
CA GLY A 434 26.55 -36.87 -38.24
C GLY A 434 25.70 -35.62 -38.15
N ALA A 435 24.43 -35.79 -37.75
CA ALA A 435 23.53 -34.69 -37.41
C ALA A 435 24.23 -33.77 -36.39
N THR A 436 24.61 -32.57 -36.84
CA THR A 436 25.12 -31.51 -35.97
C THR A 436 24.04 -31.20 -34.96
N ALA A 437 24.29 -31.58 -33.69
CA ALA A 437 23.45 -31.16 -32.58
C ALA A 437 23.28 -29.63 -32.64
N PRO A 438 22.05 -29.11 -32.47
CA PRO A 438 21.83 -27.67 -32.49
C PRO A 438 22.78 -27.01 -31.47
N PRO A 439 23.36 -25.85 -31.82
CA PRO A 439 24.27 -25.15 -30.93
C PRO A 439 23.59 -24.97 -29.58
N VAL A 440 24.20 -25.54 -28.54
CA VAL A 440 23.77 -25.33 -27.15
C VAL A 440 23.87 -23.85 -26.89
N SER A 441 22.73 -23.17 -26.75
CA SER A 441 22.70 -21.75 -26.41
C SER A 441 23.58 -21.52 -25.18
N PRO A 442 24.45 -20.49 -25.19
CA PRO A 442 25.26 -20.18 -24.04
C PRO A 442 24.35 -20.04 -22.81
N PRO A 443 24.78 -20.54 -21.63
CA PRO A 443 23.97 -20.42 -20.43
C PRO A 443 23.65 -18.94 -20.21
N GLY A 444 22.35 -18.63 -20.16
CA GLY A 444 21.89 -17.28 -19.89
C GLY A 444 22.47 -16.74 -18.58
N PRO A 445 22.46 -15.41 -18.37
CA PRO A 445 22.88 -14.83 -17.11
C PRO A 445 22.15 -15.51 -15.95
N LYS A 446 22.91 -16.02 -14.97
CA LYS A 446 22.33 -16.63 -13.77
C LYS A 446 21.45 -15.59 -13.07
N GLN A 447 20.16 -15.90 -12.91
CA GLN A 447 19.27 -15.05 -12.13
C GLN A 447 19.83 -14.87 -10.71
N PRO A 448 19.70 -13.69 -10.10
CA PRO A 448 20.05 -13.49 -8.71
C PRO A 448 19.30 -14.48 -7.81
N ALA A 449 19.99 -15.05 -6.82
CA ALA A 449 19.43 -16.09 -5.93
C ALA A 449 18.20 -15.68 -5.11
N TRP A 450 17.88 -14.38 -5.06
CA TRP A 450 16.70 -13.83 -4.37
C TRP A 450 15.48 -13.65 -5.27
N MET A 451 15.63 -13.83 -6.60
CA MET A 451 14.51 -13.80 -7.53
C MET A 451 13.81 -15.15 -7.55
N MET A 452 12.52 -15.12 -7.85
CA MET A 452 11.71 -16.33 -7.99
C MET A 452 12.07 -17.05 -9.29
N SER A 453 12.05 -18.39 -9.29
CA SER A 453 12.23 -19.18 -10.51
C SER A 453 11.18 -18.80 -11.57
N PRO A 454 11.50 -18.94 -12.87
CA PRO A 454 10.54 -18.64 -13.94
C PRO A 454 9.20 -19.38 -13.80
N ALA A 455 9.22 -20.63 -13.32
CA ALA A 455 8.02 -21.44 -13.14
C ALA A 455 7.09 -20.87 -12.05
N ASN A 456 7.61 -20.61 -10.85
CA ASN A 456 6.83 -20.01 -9.76
C ASN A 456 6.40 -18.58 -10.12
N ARG A 457 7.23 -17.83 -10.85
CA ARG A 457 6.88 -16.48 -11.32
C ARG A 457 5.71 -16.51 -12.29
N GLU A 458 5.71 -17.45 -13.24
CA GLU A 458 4.60 -17.65 -14.19
C GLU A 458 3.32 -18.08 -13.46
N GLU A 459 3.43 -18.98 -12.48
CA GLU A 459 2.30 -19.41 -11.66
C GLU A 459 1.71 -18.27 -10.83
N LEU A 460 2.55 -17.48 -10.17
CA LEU A 460 2.12 -16.29 -9.44
C LEU A 460 1.48 -15.25 -10.37
N GLN A 461 2.04 -15.10 -11.57
CA GLN A 461 1.46 -14.23 -12.59
C GLN A 461 0.06 -14.70 -12.96
N ARG A 462 -0.15 -15.98 -13.26
CA ARG A 462 -1.49 -16.52 -13.53
C ARG A 462 -2.46 -16.28 -12.38
N LEU A 463 -2.02 -16.44 -11.14
CA LEU A 463 -2.82 -16.17 -9.95
C LEU A 463 -3.23 -14.69 -9.87
N TYR A 464 -2.30 -13.76 -10.04
CA TYR A 464 -2.61 -12.32 -10.03
C TYR A 464 -3.47 -11.88 -11.21
N ASP A 465 -3.26 -12.44 -12.40
CA ASP A 465 -4.03 -12.13 -13.60
C ASP A 465 -5.48 -12.55 -13.45
N THR A 466 -5.69 -13.69 -12.79
CA THR A 466 -7.02 -14.24 -12.55
C THR A 466 -7.72 -13.53 -11.41
N HIS A 467 -7.02 -13.28 -10.30
CA HIS A 467 -7.67 -12.90 -9.03
C HIS A 467 -7.46 -11.46 -8.56
N VAL A 468 -6.38 -10.80 -8.99
CA VAL A 468 -5.98 -9.50 -8.43
C VAL A 468 -6.17 -8.37 -9.44
N ARG A 469 -5.66 -8.56 -10.66
CA ARG A 469 -5.58 -7.53 -11.69
C ARG A 469 -6.94 -7.01 -12.15
N PRO A 470 -7.96 -7.85 -12.45
CA PRO A 470 -9.28 -7.35 -12.85
C PRO A 470 -9.92 -6.51 -11.75
N GLY A 471 -9.82 -6.95 -10.49
CA GLY A 471 -10.34 -6.23 -9.33
C GLY A 471 -9.62 -4.91 -9.09
N LEU A 472 -8.30 -4.87 -9.25
CA LEU A 472 -7.52 -3.63 -9.14
C LEU A 472 -7.89 -2.62 -10.22
N ARG A 473 -7.93 -3.03 -11.50
CA ARG A 473 -8.30 -2.15 -12.61
C ARG A 473 -9.65 -1.48 -12.34
N ARG A 474 -10.64 -2.29 -12.00
CA ARG A 474 -11.97 -1.83 -11.61
C ARG A 474 -11.93 -0.87 -10.42
N THR A 475 -11.18 -1.20 -9.37
CA THR A 475 -11.03 -0.32 -8.19
C THR A 475 -10.44 1.03 -8.57
N LEU A 476 -9.45 1.08 -9.47
CA LEU A 476 -8.84 2.33 -9.94
C LEU A 476 -9.81 3.15 -10.81
N GLU A 477 -10.60 2.50 -11.66
CA GLU A 477 -11.66 3.15 -12.45
C GLU A 477 -12.73 3.77 -11.54
N GLU A 478 -13.22 3.01 -10.56
CA GLU A 478 -14.22 3.49 -9.60
C GLU A 478 -13.66 4.62 -8.72
N LEU A 479 -12.41 4.51 -8.25
CA LEU A 479 -11.76 5.60 -7.51
C LEU A 479 -11.64 6.87 -8.38
N ARG A 480 -11.33 6.73 -9.68
CA ARG A 480 -11.28 7.86 -10.61
C ARG A 480 -12.65 8.52 -10.75
N GLU A 481 -13.72 7.75 -10.90
CA GLU A 481 -15.11 8.24 -10.95
C GLU A 481 -15.51 8.96 -9.64
N GLU A 482 -15.00 8.50 -8.51
CA GLU A 482 -15.17 9.12 -7.19
C GLU A 482 -14.25 10.33 -6.96
N GLY A 483 -13.43 10.74 -7.95
CA GLY A 483 -12.58 11.92 -7.90
C GLY A 483 -11.18 11.69 -7.31
N ALA A 484 -10.72 10.45 -7.22
CA ALA A 484 -9.31 10.15 -6.96
C ALA A 484 -8.44 10.55 -8.16
N TRP A 485 -7.20 10.94 -7.89
CA TRP A 485 -6.21 11.15 -8.92
C TRP A 485 -5.53 9.82 -9.21
N ILE A 486 -5.57 9.35 -10.46
CA ILE A 486 -4.93 8.11 -10.88
C ILE A 486 -3.88 8.46 -11.93
N VAL A 487 -2.59 8.25 -11.64
CA VAL A 487 -1.47 8.70 -12.48
C VAL A 487 -0.63 7.51 -12.93
N GLY A 488 -0.38 7.41 -14.24
CA GLY A 488 0.47 6.37 -14.83
C GLY A 488 -0.24 5.05 -15.15
N PHE A 489 -1.56 5.01 -15.02
CA PHE A 489 -2.41 3.85 -15.34
C PHE A 489 -3.24 4.05 -16.62
N ASP A 490 -2.81 4.93 -17.51
CA ASP A 490 -3.55 5.27 -18.74
C ASP A 490 -3.39 4.18 -19.83
N GLY A 491 -2.42 3.28 -19.67
CA GLY A 491 -2.25 2.07 -20.49
C GLY A 491 -2.70 0.81 -19.76
N GLN A 492 -2.40 -0.37 -20.33
CA GLN A 492 -2.47 -1.61 -19.56
C GLN A 492 -1.57 -1.42 -18.31
N PRO A 493 -2.12 -1.53 -17.08
CA PRO A 493 -1.33 -1.37 -15.86
C PRO A 493 -0.19 -2.39 -15.93
N TRP A 494 1.04 -1.90 -16.10
CA TRP A 494 2.26 -2.72 -16.28
C TRP A 494 2.25 -3.60 -17.58
N PRO A 495 3.07 -3.30 -18.59
CA PRO A 495 3.14 -4.10 -19.82
C PRO A 495 3.89 -5.42 -19.54
N TRP A 496 3.17 -6.52 -19.30
CA TRP A 496 3.78 -7.72 -18.70
C TRP A 496 4.36 -8.78 -19.63
N ALA A 497 4.09 -8.82 -20.93
CA ALA A 497 4.55 -9.98 -21.72
C ALA A 497 4.64 -9.81 -23.25
N ALA A 498 4.04 -8.77 -23.84
CA ALA A 498 4.00 -8.70 -25.30
C ALA A 498 5.35 -8.30 -25.94
N GLU A 499 6.19 -7.53 -25.24
CA GLU A 499 7.46 -7.05 -25.81
C GLU A 499 8.63 -8.03 -25.61
N ALA A 500 8.54 -9.01 -24.71
CA ALA A 500 9.61 -10.00 -24.53
C ALA A 500 9.54 -11.17 -25.54
N THR A 501 8.41 -11.36 -26.25
CA THR A 501 8.23 -12.46 -27.21
C THR A 501 8.28 -12.05 -28.68
N THR A 502 8.24 -10.75 -28.98
CA THR A 502 8.52 -10.26 -30.35
C THR A 502 9.98 -9.84 -30.44
N GLY A 503 10.85 -10.83 -30.57
CA GLY A 503 12.18 -10.62 -31.13
C GLY A 503 12.06 -10.07 -32.55
N SER A 504 11.90 -8.76 -32.67
CA SER A 504 12.27 -8.02 -33.87
C SER A 504 13.80 -8.03 -33.93
N LYS A 505 14.34 -9.07 -34.55
CA LYS A 505 15.66 -9.00 -35.20
C LYS A 505 15.54 -8.18 -36.48
#